data_AF-A0AAV2FYJ8-F1
#
_entry.id   AF-A0AAV2FYJ8-F1
#
_cell.length_a   1.000
_cell.length_b   1.000
_cell.length_c   1.000
_cell.angle_alpha   90.00
_cell.angle_beta   90.00
_cell.angle_gamma   90.00
#
_symmetry.space_group_name_H-M   'P 1'
#
loop_
_entity.id
_entity.type
_entity.pdbx_description
1 polymer ?
#
loop_
_entity_poly.entity_id
_entity_poly.type
_entity_poly.pdbx_seq_one_letter_code
_entity_poly.pdbx_strand_id
1 'polypeptide(L)'
;MDVYYKQVGEQLAPPVTVIKKWRKPEPGRFFVISNADMLNEGGVGLEAVVRGSNGDFVLATTKRMSGEYSVEMAEVMVAELGMQLMTGMNVGTSILESDCMSMISKMQNPHS
;
A
#
# COMPACT_ATOMS: atom_id res chain seq x y z
N MET A 1 27.92 -4.73 -18.20
CA MET A 1 27.83 -6.16 -18.48
C MET A 1 26.37 -6.53 -18.59
N ASP A 2 25.74 -6.75 -19.73
CA ASP A 2 25.99 -6.32 -21.10
C ASP A 2 24.61 -6.03 -21.70
N VAL A 3 24.46 -4.88 -22.34
CA VAL A 3 23.25 -4.52 -23.08
C VAL A 3 23.57 -4.78 -24.54
N TYR A 4 22.83 -5.69 -25.17
CA TYR A 4 22.81 -5.83 -26.62
C TYR A 4 21.39 -5.64 -27.13
N TYR A 5 21.15 -4.50 -27.79
CA TYR A 5 20.05 -4.36 -28.73
C TYR A 5 20.56 -3.76 -30.03
N LYS A 6 20.44 -4.56 -31.09
CA LYS A 6 20.60 -4.17 -32.49
C LYS A 6 19.31 -3.45 -32.91
N GLN A 7 19.40 -2.19 -33.33
CA GLN A 7 18.29 -1.47 -33.96
C GLN A 7 17.87 -2.14 -35.27
N VAL A 8 16.56 -2.29 -35.53
CA VAL A 8 15.88 -1.72 -36.72
C VAL A 8 14.35 -1.65 -36.46
N GLY A 9 13.75 -0.47 -36.61
CA GLY A 9 12.41 -0.30 -37.20
C GLY A 9 11.16 -0.59 -36.35
N GLU A 10 10.79 0.34 -35.47
CA GLU A 10 9.42 0.87 -35.28
C GLU A 10 9.53 1.96 -34.22
N GLN A 11 9.13 3.18 -34.52
CA GLN A 11 9.06 4.24 -33.51
C GLN A 11 7.87 3.91 -32.61
N LEU A 12 8.09 3.04 -31.63
CA LEU A 12 7.12 2.70 -30.59
C LEU A 12 6.69 4.03 -29.96
N ALA A 13 5.39 4.30 -30.00
CA ALA A 13 4.81 5.45 -29.33
C ALA A 13 5.32 5.49 -27.88
N PRO A 14 5.52 6.68 -27.29
CA PRO A 14 5.93 6.77 -25.90
C PRO A 14 4.96 5.94 -25.04
N PRO A 15 5.45 5.23 -24.02
CA PRO A 15 4.60 4.40 -23.18
C PRO A 15 3.46 5.27 -22.64
N VAL A 16 2.22 4.96 -23.05
CA VAL A 16 1.03 5.63 -22.55
C VAL A 16 0.95 5.28 -21.07
N THR A 17 1.29 6.25 -20.23
CA THR A 17 1.16 6.11 -18.78
C THR A 17 -0.33 6.15 -18.48
N VAL A 18 -0.95 4.98 -18.36
CA VAL A 18 -2.34 4.87 -17.94
C VAL A 18 -2.38 5.24 -16.46
N ILE A 19 -2.76 6.49 -16.17
CA ILE A 19 -3.07 6.91 -14.80
C ILE A 19 -4.28 6.08 -14.37
N LYS A 20 -4.03 5.06 -13.54
CA LYS A 20 -5.09 4.24 -12.96
C LYS A 20 -5.86 5.15 -12.01
N LYS A 21 -6.97 5.72 -12.49
CA LYS A 21 -7.87 6.52 -11.66
C LYS A 21 -8.28 5.67 -10.46
N TRP A 22 -8.25 6.27 -9.28
CA TRP A 22 -8.76 5.66 -8.07
C TRP A 22 -10.18 5.12 -8.31
N ARG A 23 -10.46 3.91 -7.82
CA ARG A 23 -11.76 3.26 -7.94
C ARG A 23 -12.27 2.95 -6.54
N LYS A 24 -13.57 3.19 -6.32
CA LYS A 24 -14.22 2.81 -5.06
C LYS A 24 -14.21 1.27 -4.89
N PRO A 25 -14.24 0.78 -3.64
CA PRO A 25 -14.32 -0.66 -3.38
C PRO A 25 -15.60 -1.28 -3.96
N GLU A 26 -15.58 -2.60 -4.15
CA GLU A 26 -16.80 -3.36 -4.45
C GLU A 26 -17.82 -3.23 -3.30
N PRO A 27 -19.13 -3.31 -3.57
CA PRO A 27 -20.16 -3.36 -2.53
C PRO A 27 -19.84 -4.41 -1.44
N GLY A 28 -19.96 -4.01 -0.18
CA GLY A 28 -19.66 -4.88 0.97
C GLY A 28 -18.17 -5.05 1.29
N ARG A 29 -17.27 -4.40 0.53
CA ARG A 29 -15.84 -4.33 0.85
C ARG A 29 -15.44 -2.96 1.33
N PHE A 30 -14.35 -2.95 2.09
CA PHE A 30 -13.69 -1.74 2.56
C PHE A 30 -12.25 -1.71 2.03
N PHE A 31 -11.75 -0.52 1.73
CA PHE A 31 -10.34 -0.32 1.48
C PHE A 31 -9.66 0.10 2.77
N VAL A 32 -8.51 -0.52 3.06
CA VAL A 32 -7.55 -0.06 4.05
C VAL A 32 -6.36 0.46 3.27
N ILE A 33 -6.15 1.78 3.30
CA ILE A 33 -5.00 2.42 2.67
C ILE A 33 -3.97 2.65 3.76
N SER A 34 -2.78 2.08 3.61
CA SER A 34 -1.70 2.19 4.60
C SER A 34 -0.51 2.94 4.04
N ASN A 35 0.11 3.79 4.85
CA ASN A 35 1.35 4.50 4.53
C ASN A 35 2.22 4.60 5.79
N ALA A 36 3.53 4.38 5.64
CA ALA A 36 4.48 4.64 6.70
C ALA A 36 5.53 5.69 6.29
N ASP A 37 5.76 6.64 7.19
CA ASP A 37 6.76 7.69 7.00
C ASP A 37 7.91 7.51 7.98
N MET A 38 9.14 7.48 7.45
CA MET A 38 10.34 7.51 8.28
C MET A 38 10.56 8.93 8.80
N LEU A 39 10.60 9.06 10.13
CA LEU A 39 10.82 10.35 10.78
C LEU A 39 12.30 10.57 11.05
N ASN A 40 12.72 11.84 11.06
CA ASN A 40 14.03 12.22 11.55
C ASN A 40 14.24 11.71 12.99
N GLU A 41 15.49 11.43 13.35
CA GLU A 41 15.89 10.97 14.71
C GLU A 41 15.43 9.55 15.09
N GLY A 42 15.19 8.67 14.10
CA GLY A 42 14.92 7.25 14.37
C GLY A 42 13.51 7.02 14.91
N GLY A 43 12.52 7.58 14.23
CA GLY A 43 11.10 7.30 14.49
C GLY A 43 10.36 6.92 13.22
N VAL A 44 9.12 6.48 13.39
CA VAL A 44 8.22 6.15 12.29
C VAL A 44 6.81 6.69 12.57
N GLY A 45 6.20 7.29 11.56
CA GLY A 45 4.78 7.60 11.50
C GLY A 45 4.06 6.49 10.73
N LEU A 46 2.99 5.96 11.30
CA LEU A 46 2.16 4.93 10.69
C LEU A 46 0.76 5.51 10.50
N GLU A 47 0.21 5.43 9.30
CA GLU A 47 -1.09 5.99 8.96
C GLU A 47 -1.94 4.98 8.19
N ALA A 48 -3.16 4.73 8.67
CA ALA A 48 -4.12 3.90 7.96
C ALA A 48 -5.46 4.62 7.82
N VAL A 49 -6.03 4.59 6.61
CA VAL A 49 -7.33 5.18 6.26
C VAL A 49 -8.25 4.08 5.77
N VAL A 50 -9.46 4.01 6.33
CA VAL A 50 -10.49 3.09 5.86
C VAL A 50 -11.52 3.84 5.03
N ARG A 51 -11.83 3.31 3.85
CA ARG A 51 -12.91 3.79 2.98
C ARG A 51 -13.97 2.72 2.76
N GLY A 52 -15.22 3.15 2.77
CA GLY A 52 -16.38 2.31 2.52
C GLY A 52 -16.60 2.06 1.03
N SER A 53 -17.55 1.18 0.71
CA SER A 53 -17.88 0.81 -0.67
C SER A 53 -18.43 1.96 -1.53
N ASN A 54 -18.89 3.05 -0.90
CA ASN A 54 -19.28 4.26 -1.63
C ASN A 54 -18.10 5.19 -1.91
N GLY A 55 -16.90 4.84 -1.43
CA GLY A 55 -15.70 5.68 -1.50
C GLY A 55 -15.62 6.73 -0.39
N ASP A 56 -16.61 6.74 0.48
CA ASP A 56 -16.69 7.56 1.66
C ASP A 56 -15.56 7.22 2.64
N PHE A 57 -15.08 8.26 3.32
CA PHE A 57 -14.18 8.10 4.45
C PHE A 57 -14.97 7.52 5.63
N VAL A 58 -14.46 6.45 6.22
CA VAL A 58 -15.11 5.78 7.36
C VAL A 58 -14.37 6.08 8.64
N LEU A 59 -13.06 5.82 8.66
CA LEU A 59 -12.19 6.13 9.79
C LEU A 59 -10.74 6.26 9.34
N ALA A 60 -9.91 6.83 10.20
CA ALA A 60 -8.47 6.78 10.07
C ALA A 60 -7.82 6.61 11.45
N THR A 61 -6.60 6.11 11.44
CA THR A 61 -5.72 6.12 12.61
C THR A 61 -4.34 6.56 12.20
N THR A 62 -3.65 7.16 13.16
CA THR A 62 -2.22 7.42 13.06
C THR A 62 -1.54 6.91 14.33
N LYS A 63 -0.29 6.48 14.20
CA LYS A 63 0.53 6.06 15.35
C LYS A 63 1.96 6.49 15.10
N ARG A 64 2.57 7.13 16.10
CA ARG A 64 3.99 7.44 16.10
C ARG A 64 4.72 6.44 16.99
N MET A 65 5.82 5.91 16.49
CA MET A 65 6.69 5.00 17.24
C MET A 65 8.13 5.48 17.18
N SER A 66 8.87 5.29 18.27
CA SER A 66 10.30 5.52 18.33
C SER A 66 11.05 4.21 18.10
N GLY A 67 12.23 4.28 17.49
CA GLY A 67 13.07 3.13 17.19
C GLY A 67 13.54 3.10 15.74
N GLU A 68 14.55 2.27 15.49
CA GLU A 68 15.06 2.01 14.16
C GLU A 68 14.22 0.90 13.49
N TYR A 69 13.52 1.25 12.43
CA TYR A 69 12.73 0.33 11.63
C TYR A 69 13.22 0.39 10.19
N SER A 70 13.20 -0.75 9.48
CA SER A 70 13.28 -0.71 8.03
C SER A 70 11.97 -0.17 7.45
N VAL A 71 12.03 0.42 6.26
CA VAL A 71 10.83 0.87 5.52
C VAL A 71 9.82 -0.27 5.38
N GLU A 72 10.30 -1.47 5.07
CA GLU A 72 9.42 -2.63 4.93
C GLU A 72 8.76 -3.04 6.25
N MET A 73 9.48 -2.99 7.37
CA MET A 73 8.90 -3.28 8.68
C MET A 73 7.86 -2.22 9.07
N ALA A 74 8.15 -0.95 8.78
CA ALA A 74 7.21 0.15 8.97
C ALA A 74 5.91 -0.06 8.19
N GLU A 75 6.00 -0.43 6.92
CA GLU A 75 4.88 -0.74 6.05
C GLU A 75 4.04 -1.92 6.55
N VAL A 76 4.70 -3.00 7.00
CA VAL A 76 3.98 -4.15 7.61
C VAL A 76 3.26 -3.74 8.89
N MET A 77 3.89 -2.92 9.74
CA MET A 77 3.27 -2.45 10.99
C MET A 77 2.04 -1.59 10.74
N VAL A 78 2.07 -0.71 9.73
CA VAL A 78 0.88 0.11 9.40
C VAL A 78 -0.23 -0.72 8.74
N ALA A 79 0.12 -1.72 7.92
CA ALA A 79 -0.85 -2.67 7.39
C ALA A 79 -1.54 -3.43 8.53
N GLU A 80 -0.77 -3.93 9.51
CA GLU A 80 -1.31 -4.58 10.70
C GLU A 80 -2.26 -3.65 11.48
N LEU A 81 -1.83 -2.40 11.73
CA LEU A 81 -2.64 -1.39 12.40
C LEU A 81 -3.98 -1.16 11.68
N GLY A 82 -3.95 -1.07 10.34
CA GLY A 82 -5.16 -0.98 9.52
C GLY A 82 -6.07 -2.20 9.64
N MET A 83 -5.52 -3.42 9.68
CA MET A 83 -6.29 -4.65 9.83
C MET A 83 -6.90 -4.80 11.24
N GLN A 84 -6.21 -4.31 12.27
CA GLN A 84 -6.75 -4.27 13.64
C GLN A 84 -7.99 -3.34 13.72
N LEU A 85 -7.99 -2.21 13.01
CA LEU A 85 -9.18 -1.35 12.91
C LEU A 85 -10.37 -2.09 12.28
N MET A 86 -10.12 -2.83 11.20
CA MET A 86 -11.15 -3.63 10.52
C MET A 86 -11.73 -4.71 11.44
N THR A 87 -10.89 -5.35 12.24
CA THR A 87 -11.33 -6.32 13.24
C THR A 87 -12.26 -5.67 14.26
N GLY A 88 -11.92 -4.46 14.74
CA GLY A 88 -12.76 -3.70 15.67
C GLY A 88 -14.11 -3.27 15.10
N MET A 89 -14.20 -3.11 13.77
CA MET A 89 -15.44 -2.80 13.05
C MET A 89 -16.32 -4.03 12.75
N ASN A 90 -15.86 -5.24 13.06
CA ASN A 90 -16.55 -6.50 12.74
C ASN A 90 -16.89 -6.66 11.24
N VAL A 91 -15.94 -6.30 10.38
CA VAL A 91 -16.04 -6.41 8.91
C VAL A 91 -15.20 -7.56 8.40
N GLY A 92 -15.81 -8.45 7.62
CA GLY A 92 -15.21 -9.73 7.23
C GLY A 92 -14.27 -9.66 6.03
N THR A 93 -14.38 -8.65 5.18
CA THR A 93 -13.61 -8.57 3.93
C THR A 93 -13.12 -7.15 3.67
N SER A 94 -11.80 -7.00 3.54
CA SER A 94 -11.13 -5.75 3.20
C SER A 94 -10.18 -5.95 2.03
N ILE A 95 -9.77 -4.83 1.42
CA ILE A 95 -8.69 -4.77 0.43
C ILE A 95 -7.65 -3.83 1.01
N LEU A 96 -6.43 -4.34 1.19
CA LEU A 96 -5.28 -3.54 1.61
C LEU A 96 -4.63 -2.89 0.39
N GLU A 97 -4.48 -1.57 0.40
CA GLU A 97 -3.70 -0.79 -0.56
C GLU A 97 -2.47 -0.20 0.15
N SER A 98 -1.28 -0.44 -0.40
CA SER A 98 0.00 0.14 0.02
C SER A 98 0.82 0.44 -1.24
N ASP A 99 1.72 1.40 -1.15
CA ASP A 99 2.69 1.72 -2.19
C ASP A 99 4.00 0.89 -2.07
N CYS A 100 4.15 0.11 -1.00
CA CYS A 100 5.30 -0.73 -0.76
C CYS A 100 5.23 -2.06 -1.52
N MET A 101 5.72 -2.06 -2.76
CA MET A 101 5.71 -3.23 -3.64
C MET A 101 6.41 -4.46 -3.03
N SER A 102 7.50 -4.28 -2.28
CA SER A 102 8.22 -5.40 -1.65
C SER A 102 7.35 -6.10 -0.59
N MET A 103 6.64 -5.32 0.22
CA MET A 103 5.70 -5.82 1.19
C MET A 103 4.55 -6.58 0.51
N ILE A 104 3.92 -5.98 -0.51
CA ILE A 104 2.84 -6.62 -1.27
C ILE A 104 3.29 -7.94 -1.88
N SER A 105 4.49 -7.95 -2.47
CA SER A 105 5.05 -9.14 -3.11
C SER A 105 5.24 -10.30 -2.12
N LYS A 106 5.75 -10.00 -0.92
CA LYS A 106 5.93 -10.99 0.15
C LYS A 106 4.61 -11.49 0.73
N MET A 107 3.60 -10.63 0.86
CA MET A 107 2.28 -11.06 1.32
C MET A 107 1.57 -11.97 0.31
N GLN A 108 1.74 -11.71 -0.98
CA GLN A 108 1.14 -12.54 -2.03
C GLN A 108 1.88 -13.87 -2.22
N ASN A 109 3.18 -13.90 -1.97
CA ASN A 109 4.03 -15.08 -2.10
C ASN A 109 4.87 -15.30 -0.83
N PRO A 110 4.29 -15.78 0.27
CA PRO A 110 4.97 -15.86 1.58
C PRO A 110 6.14 -16.85 1.66
N HIS A 111 6.41 -17.59 0.57
CA HIS A 111 7.48 -18.59 0.48
C HIS A 111 8.57 -18.23 -0.54
N SER A 112 8.54 -17.04 -1.14
CA SER A 112 9.56 -16.55 -2.09
C SER A 112 10.75 -15.89 -1.42
#